data_AF-A0A9X3EZ55-F1
#
_entry.id   AF-A0A9X3EZ55-F1
#
_cell.length_a   1.000
_cell.length_b   1.000
_cell.length_c   1.000
_cell.angle_alpha   90.00
_cell.angle_beta   90.00
_cell.angle_gamma   90.00
#
_symmetry.space_group_name_H-M   'P 1'
#
loop_
_entity.id
_entity.type
_entity.pdbx_description
1 polymer ?
#
loop_
_entity_poly.entity_id
_entity_poly.type
_entity_poly.pdbx_seq_one_letter_code
_entity_poly.pdbx_strand_id
1 'polypeptide(L)'
;MGADDSGRVWIGSDAGLTVIGADGTRNEWLSGAAPEIAGEIKSILVVGSGPAALPGAGEVRKGGLKGAIVDNDGKPVSGATLEVCPNPSFIYTKTPCADQPVRFTGKTDAEGVWTFAEVPLGEYGVAVKVGSKWQTTLGFAMNGAMKEGEVFDIGSIKLAEKK
;
A
#
# COMPACT_ATOMS: atom_id res chain seq x y z
N MET A 1 13.02 3.01 11.98
CA MET A 1 13.25 4.40 12.47
C MET A 1 14.74 4.61 12.67
N GLY A 2 15.19 5.85 12.61
CA GLY A 2 16.57 6.25 12.91
C GLY A 2 16.62 7.66 13.50
N ALA A 3 17.75 8.04 14.09
CA ALA A 3 18.00 9.40 14.55
C ALA A 3 19.38 9.87 14.04
N ASP A 4 19.55 11.17 13.85
CA ASP A 4 20.83 11.77 13.43
C ASP A 4 21.40 12.73 14.47
N ASP A 5 22.67 13.10 14.29
CA ASP A 5 23.39 13.98 15.22
C ASP A 5 22.85 15.42 15.23
N SER A 6 21.96 15.78 14.29
CA SER A 6 21.23 17.06 14.30
C SER A 6 19.94 17.00 15.13
N GLY A 7 19.66 15.87 15.78
CA GLY A 7 18.48 15.69 16.63
C GLY A 7 17.20 15.42 15.84
N ARG A 8 17.30 15.03 14.56
CA ARG A 8 16.12 14.66 13.78
C ARG A 8 15.78 13.19 13.97
N VAL A 9 14.49 12.87 13.96
CA VAL A 9 13.97 11.49 13.99
C VAL A 9 13.39 11.14 12.63
N TRP A 10 13.89 10.06 12.03
CA TRP A 10 13.51 9.54 10.73
C TRP A 10 12.62 8.31 10.89
N ILE A 11 11.40 8.36 10.38
CA ILE A 11 10.37 7.35 10.54
C ILE A 11 9.93 6.90 9.16
N GLY A 12 10.17 5.64 8.85
CA GLY A 12 9.68 5.00 7.63
C GLY A 12 8.47 4.13 7.95
N SER A 13 7.48 4.15 7.06
CA SER A 13 6.32 3.27 7.08
C SER A 13 5.96 2.86 5.65
N ASP A 14 4.85 2.15 5.51
CA ASP A 14 4.15 1.89 4.25
C ASP A 14 3.50 3.14 3.63
N ALA A 15 3.23 4.15 4.45
CA ALA A 15 2.71 5.45 4.04
C ALA A 15 3.80 6.41 3.52
N GLY A 16 5.09 6.07 3.70
CA GLY A 16 6.23 6.87 3.23
C GLY A 16 7.23 7.21 4.34
N LEU A 17 7.97 8.31 4.16
CA LEU A 17 8.99 8.79 5.07
C LEU A 17 8.54 10.06 5.79
N THR A 18 8.70 10.10 7.11
CA THR A 18 8.55 11.30 7.92
C THR A 18 9.85 11.62 8.62
N VAL A 19 10.29 12.88 8.55
CA VAL A 19 11.43 13.40 9.32
C VAL A 19 10.93 14.49 10.26
N ILE A 20 11.15 14.28 11.55
CA ILE A 20 10.77 15.19 12.62
C ILE A 20 12.02 15.91 13.11
N GLY A 21 12.05 17.23 13.00
CA GLY A 21 13.12 18.09 13.51
C GLY A 21 13.16 18.16 15.03
N ALA A 22 14.29 18.62 15.58
CA ALA A 22 14.44 18.85 17.02
C ALA A 22 13.44 19.90 17.58
N ASP A 23 12.97 20.79 16.71
CA ASP A 23 11.93 21.79 16.96
C ASP A 23 10.49 21.25 16.80
N GLY A 24 10.35 19.98 16.43
CA GLY A 24 9.06 19.33 16.14
C GLY A 24 8.55 19.53 14.71
N THR A 25 9.27 20.25 13.85
CA THR A 25 8.89 20.45 12.45
C THR A 25 8.83 19.12 11.72
N ARG A 26 7.72 18.86 11.01
CA ARG A 26 7.52 17.61 10.25
C ARG A 26 7.75 17.85 8.75
N ASN A 27 8.57 17.00 8.15
CA ASN A 27 8.73 16.90 6.71
C ASN A 27 8.28 15.50 6.28
N GLU A 28 7.36 15.42 5.34
CA GLU A 28 6.69 14.17 4.96
C GLU A 28 6.81 13.91 3.47
N TRP A 29 7.29 12.74 3.10
CA TRP A 29 7.29 12.20 1.75
C TRP A 29 6.32 11.03 1.75
N LEU A 30 5.07 11.32 1.38
CA LEU A 30 4.05 10.29 1.23
C LEU A 30 4.46 9.28 0.16
N SER A 31 3.92 8.06 0.25
CA SER A 31 4.09 7.03 -0.78
C SER A 31 3.77 7.60 -2.17
N GLY A 32 4.71 7.48 -3.10
CA GLY A 32 4.65 8.05 -4.45
C GLY A 32 5.20 9.48 -4.60
N ALA A 33 5.43 10.22 -3.51
CA ALA A 33 6.09 11.55 -3.57
C ALA A 33 7.60 11.44 -3.85
N ALA A 34 8.20 10.31 -3.48
CA ALA A 34 9.56 9.90 -3.80
C ALA A 34 9.50 8.47 -4.36
N PRO A 35 9.32 8.30 -5.69
CA PRO A 35 9.09 6.98 -6.30
C PRO A 35 10.17 5.93 -6.01
N GLU A 36 11.40 6.38 -5.78
CA GLU A 36 12.54 5.53 -5.42
C GLU A 36 12.38 4.81 -4.08
N ILE A 37 11.49 5.29 -3.21
CA ILE A 37 11.15 4.70 -1.91
C ILE A 37 9.64 4.44 -1.77
N ALA A 38 8.91 4.35 -2.89
CA ALA A 38 7.50 4.00 -2.88
C ALA A 38 7.31 2.57 -2.37
N GLY A 39 6.43 2.39 -1.37
CA GLY A 39 6.19 1.11 -0.70
C GLY A 39 6.65 1.09 0.75
N GLU A 40 6.81 -0.11 1.32
CA GLU A 40 7.20 -0.25 2.72
C GLU A 40 8.69 0.08 2.92
N ILE A 41 8.97 1.13 3.69
CA ILE A 41 10.34 1.45 4.11
C ILE A 41 10.80 0.46 5.19
N LYS A 42 11.49 -0.60 4.77
CA LYS A 42 11.97 -1.68 5.65
C LYS A 42 13.02 -1.25 6.66
N SER A 43 13.89 -0.33 6.27
CA SER A 43 15.00 0.12 7.12
C SER A 43 15.41 1.54 6.78
N ILE A 44 15.97 2.23 7.77
CA ILE A 44 16.54 3.56 7.62
C ILE A 44 17.91 3.52 8.29
N LEU A 45 18.93 3.94 7.57
CA LEU A 45 20.26 4.22 8.11
C LEU A 45 20.52 5.71 7.97
N VAL A 46 20.89 6.35 9.07
CA VAL A 46 21.36 7.74 9.06
C VAL A 46 22.75 7.76 9.68
N VAL A 47 23.68 8.45 9.02
CA VAL A 47 25.08 8.52 9.43
C VAL A 47 25.43 9.97 9.73
N GLY A 48 26.03 10.20 10.89
CA GLY A 48 26.39 11.53 11.36
C GLY A 48 25.15 12.44 11.49
N SER A 49 25.28 13.67 11.03
CA SER A 49 24.21 14.67 11.03
C SER A 49 23.14 14.45 9.94
N GLY A 50 23.29 13.49 9.04
CA GLY A 50 22.42 13.37 7.85
C GLY A 50 22.60 14.54 6.87
N PRO A 51 21.67 14.75 5.91
CA PRO A 51 21.78 15.82 4.92
C PRO A 51 21.58 17.21 5.56
N ALA A 52 22.38 18.19 5.15
CA ALA A 52 22.35 19.57 5.68
C ALA A 52 21.01 20.27 5.44
N ALA A 53 20.35 19.97 4.34
CA ALA A 53 18.98 20.38 4.05
C ALA A 53 18.17 19.15 3.61
N LEU A 54 16.91 19.09 4.03
CA LEU A 54 15.98 18.07 3.55
C LEU A 54 15.46 18.49 2.18
N PRO A 55 15.34 17.56 1.20
CA PRO A 55 14.69 17.87 -0.06
C PRO A 55 13.21 18.23 0.18
N GLY A 56 12.59 18.95 -0.76
CA GLY A 56 11.14 19.10 -0.72
C GLY A 56 10.44 17.75 -0.94
N ALA A 57 9.22 17.61 -0.41
CA ALA A 57 8.35 16.53 -0.84
C ALA A 57 7.89 16.81 -2.28
N GLY A 58 8.14 15.87 -3.18
CA GLY A 58 7.65 15.94 -4.56
C GLY A 58 6.14 15.76 -4.65
N GLU A 59 5.59 15.89 -5.85
CA GLU A 59 4.20 15.52 -6.11
C GLU A 59 3.99 14.01 -5.94
N VAL A 60 2.88 13.61 -5.34
CA VAL A 60 2.50 12.19 -5.22
C VAL A 60 2.15 11.66 -6.59
N ARG A 61 3.05 10.84 -7.14
CA ARG A 61 2.83 10.18 -8.43
C ARG A 61 1.87 9.02 -8.27
N LYS A 62 1.12 8.75 -9.34
CA LYS A 62 0.04 7.76 -9.35
C LYS A 62 0.09 6.88 -10.58
N GLY A 63 -0.43 5.66 -10.42
CA GLY A 63 -0.67 4.70 -11.49
C GLY A 63 -2.05 4.06 -11.32
N GLY A 64 -2.20 2.87 -11.88
CA GLY A 64 -3.37 2.02 -11.67
C GLY A 64 -3.01 0.67 -11.06
N LEU A 65 -3.99 0.02 -10.45
CA LEU A 65 -3.92 -1.35 -9.99
C LEU A 65 -5.06 -2.15 -10.60
N LYS A 66 -4.78 -3.35 -11.06
CA LYS A 66 -5.80 -4.31 -11.43
C LYS A 66 -5.43 -5.71 -10.97
N GLY A 67 -6.42 -6.58 -10.90
CA GLY A 67 -6.23 -7.99 -10.64
C GLY A 67 -7.51 -8.76 -10.85
N ALA A 68 -7.44 -10.07 -10.63
CA ALA A 68 -8.59 -10.97 -10.72
C ALA A 68 -8.77 -11.77 -9.43
N ILE A 69 -10.01 -12.07 -9.08
CA ILE A 69 -10.36 -13.00 -8.01
C ILE A 69 -10.93 -14.26 -8.64
N VAL A 70 -10.34 -15.39 -8.25
CA VAL A 70 -10.79 -16.71 -8.70
C VAL A 70 -11.04 -17.62 -7.50
N ASP A 71 -11.92 -18.59 -7.67
CA ASP A 71 -12.11 -19.67 -6.69
C ASP A 71 -10.96 -20.70 -6.76
N ASN A 72 -11.05 -21.77 -5.98
CA ASN A 72 -10.03 -22.82 -5.95
C ASN A 72 -9.93 -23.60 -7.28
N ASP A 73 -11.01 -23.70 -8.04
CA ASP A 73 -11.04 -24.30 -9.37
C ASP A 73 -10.46 -23.35 -10.43
N GLY A 74 -10.15 -22.10 -10.07
CA GLY A 74 -9.71 -21.05 -10.98
C GLY A 74 -10.85 -20.36 -11.73
N LYS A 75 -12.11 -20.55 -11.32
CA LYS A 75 -13.25 -19.87 -11.93
C LYS A 75 -13.35 -18.43 -11.42
N PRO A 76 -13.71 -17.46 -12.28
CA PRO A 76 -13.96 -16.09 -11.87
C PRO A 76 -14.99 -15.95 -10.75
N VAL A 77 -14.69 -15.09 -9.78
CA VAL A 77 -15.63 -14.76 -8.70
C VAL A 77 -16.18 -13.37 -8.93
N SER A 78 -17.40 -13.30 -9.44
CA SER A 78 -18.09 -12.05 -9.70
C SER A 78 -18.74 -11.43 -8.45
N GLY A 79 -18.75 -10.10 -8.37
CA GLY A 79 -19.43 -9.34 -7.33
C GLY A 79 -18.80 -9.44 -5.93
N ALA A 80 -17.60 -10.02 -5.82
CA ALA A 80 -16.84 -10.04 -4.58
C ALA A 80 -16.50 -8.60 -4.18
N THR A 81 -16.62 -8.25 -2.91
CA THR A 81 -16.23 -6.92 -2.42
C THR A 81 -14.74 -6.92 -2.10
N LEU A 82 -14.02 -5.88 -2.52
CA LEU A 82 -12.58 -5.75 -2.28
C LEU A 82 -12.25 -4.46 -1.55
N GLU A 83 -11.21 -4.55 -0.73
CA GLU A 83 -10.48 -3.42 -0.21
C GLU A 83 -9.00 -3.55 -0.59
N VAL A 84 -8.38 -2.42 -0.96
CA VAL A 84 -6.94 -2.33 -1.21
C VAL A 84 -6.39 -1.23 -0.31
N CYS A 85 -5.38 -1.55 0.48
CA CYS A 85 -4.69 -0.61 1.36
C CYS A 85 -3.26 -1.09 1.62
N PRO A 86 -2.35 -0.21 2.09
CA PRO A 86 -0.94 -0.55 2.27
C PRO A 86 -0.74 -1.80 3.14
N ASN A 87 -1.44 -1.84 4.28
CA ASN A 87 -1.36 -2.96 5.22
C ASN A 87 -2.75 -3.39 5.72
N PRO A 88 -3.44 -4.30 5.01
CA PRO A 88 -4.72 -4.85 5.47
C PRO A 88 -4.54 -5.62 6.78
N SER A 89 -5.32 -5.27 7.80
CA SER A 89 -5.23 -5.95 9.10
C SER A 89 -5.94 -7.30 9.08
N PHE A 90 -5.33 -8.31 9.73
CA PHE A 90 -6.00 -9.59 10.04
C PHE A 90 -6.95 -9.46 11.24
N ILE A 91 -6.76 -8.45 12.08
CA ILE A 91 -7.58 -8.18 13.27
C ILE A 91 -8.30 -6.86 13.06
N TYR A 92 -9.61 -6.91 12.81
CA TYR A 92 -10.42 -5.74 12.50
C TYR A 92 -11.81 -5.87 13.13
N THR A 93 -12.46 -4.72 13.35
CA THR A 93 -13.84 -4.66 13.84
C THR A 93 -14.86 -4.39 12.73
N LYS A 94 -14.46 -3.65 11.69
CA LYS A 94 -15.30 -3.30 10.53
C LYS A 94 -14.85 -4.03 9.27
N THR A 95 -13.66 -3.66 8.77
CA THR A 95 -13.04 -4.23 7.57
C THR A 95 -11.51 -4.18 7.70
N PRO A 96 -10.76 -5.01 6.95
CA PRO A 96 -9.30 -5.05 7.02
C PRO A 96 -8.59 -3.73 6.75
N CYS A 97 -9.17 -2.85 5.93
CA CYS A 97 -8.59 -1.54 5.61
C CYS A 97 -9.30 -0.36 6.32
N ALA A 98 -10.12 -0.62 7.35
CA ALA A 98 -10.96 0.42 7.96
C ALA A 98 -10.18 1.59 8.55
N ASP A 99 -9.04 1.31 9.19
CA ASP A 99 -8.21 2.29 9.90
C ASP A 99 -7.01 2.79 9.06
N GLN A 100 -7.01 2.47 7.77
CA GLN A 100 -5.94 2.86 6.85
C GLN A 100 -6.24 4.24 6.22
N PRO A 101 -5.26 5.16 6.20
CA PRO A 101 -5.45 6.50 5.63
C PRO A 101 -5.66 6.44 4.11
N VAL A 102 -5.04 5.46 3.44
CA VAL A 102 -5.25 5.17 2.02
C VAL A 102 -6.00 3.85 1.91
N ARG A 103 -7.20 3.91 1.33
CA ARG A 103 -8.01 2.72 1.04
C ARG A 103 -8.80 2.90 -0.24
N PHE A 104 -8.92 1.82 -0.99
CA PHE A 104 -9.76 1.73 -2.17
C PHE A 104 -10.78 0.61 -1.95
N THR A 105 -12.03 0.84 -2.35
CA THR A 105 -13.11 -0.14 -2.22
C THR A 105 -13.74 -0.38 -3.58
N GLY A 106 -14.04 -1.64 -3.89
CA GLY A 106 -14.60 -2.00 -5.18
C GLY A 106 -15.30 -3.34 -5.18
N LYS A 107 -15.78 -3.74 -6.35
CA LYS A 107 -16.30 -5.08 -6.59
C LYS A 107 -15.68 -5.67 -7.85
N THR A 108 -15.55 -6.98 -7.89
CA THR A 108 -15.21 -7.67 -9.14
C THR A 108 -16.38 -7.63 -10.13
N ASP A 109 -16.05 -7.54 -11.41
CA ASP A 109 -16.99 -7.64 -12.53
C ASP A 109 -17.43 -9.09 -12.82
N ALA A 110 -18.03 -9.36 -13.97
CA ALA A 110 -18.51 -10.70 -14.35
C ALA A 110 -17.35 -11.68 -14.58
N GLU A 111 -16.20 -11.16 -15.01
CA GLU A 111 -14.95 -11.87 -15.27
C GLU A 111 -14.08 -12.01 -14.01
N GLY A 112 -14.58 -11.58 -12.85
CA GLY A 112 -13.85 -11.63 -11.59
C GLY A 112 -12.72 -10.60 -11.50
N VAL A 113 -12.68 -9.63 -12.40
CA VAL A 113 -11.63 -8.61 -12.52
C VAL A 113 -12.03 -7.36 -11.76
N TRP A 114 -11.04 -6.66 -11.21
CA TRP A 114 -11.20 -5.35 -10.57
C TRP A 114 -10.09 -4.41 -11.04
N THR A 115 -10.34 -3.11 -10.99
CA THR A 115 -9.38 -2.07 -11.38
C THR A 115 -9.60 -0.81 -10.55
N PHE A 116 -8.50 -0.20 -10.12
CA PHE A 116 -8.44 1.13 -9.52
C PHE A 116 -7.48 2.00 -10.32
N ALA A 117 -7.91 3.20 -10.68
CA ALA A 117 -7.06 4.22 -11.26
C ALA A 117 -6.60 5.21 -10.18
N GLU A 118 -5.62 6.06 -10.51
CA GLU A 118 -5.16 7.15 -9.64
C GLU A 118 -4.67 6.69 -8.26
N VAL A 119 -4.09 5.50 -8.20
CA VAL A 119 -3.51 4.92 -6.98
C VAL A 119 -2.10 5.48 -6.81
N PRO A 120 -1.75 6.09 -5.66
CA PRO A 120 -0.37 6.50 -5.39
C PRO A 120 0.61 5.35 -5.63
N LEU A 121 1.79 5.64 -6.15
CA LEU A 121 2.80 4.59 -6.29
C LEU A 121 3.18 4.08 -4.91
N GLY A 122 3.11 2.76 -4.72
CA GLY A 122 3.40 2.13 -3.45
C GLY A 122 3.18 0.63 -3.45
N GLU A 123 3.15 0.06 -2.25
CA GLU A 123 2.84 -1.34 -2.01
C GLU A 123 1.50 -1.43 -1.28
N TYR A 124 0.68 -2.39 -1.70
CA TYR A 124 -0.66 -2.58 -1.15
C TYR A 124 -0.96 -4.07 -0.99
N GLY A 125 -1.72 -4.40 0.04
CA GLY A 125 -2.41 -5.67 0.16
C GLY A 125 -3.85 -5.58 -0.31
N VAL A 126 -4.40 -6.73 -0.70
CA VAL A 126 -5.80 -6.88 -1.09
C VAL A 126 -6.56 -7.65 -0.02
N ALA A 127 -7.71 -7.15 0.38
CA ALA A 127 -8.69 -7.85 1.19
C ALA A 127 -9.94 -8.12 0.36
N VAL A 128 -10.40 -9.36 0.34
CA VAL A 128 -11.57 -9.78 -0.44
C VAL A 128 -12.62 -10.33 0.52
N LYS A 129 -13.84 -9.83 0.42
CA LYS A 129 -14.99 -10.32 1.17
C LYS A 129 -15.77 -11.33 0.35
N VAL A 130 -15.93 -12.53 0.91
CA VAL A 130 -16.66 -13.65 0.30
C VAL A 130 -17.75 -14.08 1.27
N GLY A 131 -18.99 -13.75 0.95
CA GLY A 131 -20.10 -13.86 1.90
C GLY A 131 -19.87 -12.94 3.10
N SER A 132 -19.77 -13.50 4.30
CA SER A 132 -19.58 -12.75 5.56
C SER A 132 -18.12 -12.63 6.02
N LYS A 133 -17.17 -13.36 5.40
CA LYS A 133 -15.77 -13.40 5.84
C LYS A 133 -14.87 -12.58 4.91
N TRP A 134 -13.87 -11.91 5.48
CA TRP A 134 -12.76 -11.35 4.72
C TRP A 134 -11.62 -12.33 4.64
N GLN A 135 -11.01 -12.41 3.47
CA GLN A 135 -9.72 -13.03 3.23
C GLN A 135 -8.74 -11.94 2.81
N THR A 136 -7.67 -11.77 3.58
CA THR A 136 -6.59 -10.83 3.29
C THR A 136 -5.42 -11.57 2.64
N THR A 137 -4.90 -11.04 1.55
CA THR A 137 -3.60 -11.43 1.03
C THR A 137 -2.53 -10.71 1.83
N LEU A 138 -1.44 -11.39 2.18
CA LEU A 138 -0.27 -10.70 2.74
C LEU A 138 0.28 -9.72 1.69
N GLY A 139 0.51 -8.47 2.07
CA GLY A 139 0.86 -7.33 1.21
C GLY A 139 2.22 -7.40 0.49
N PHE A 140 2.77 -8.59 0.27
CA PHE A 140 4.06 -8.82 -0.38
C PHE A 140 3.98 -8.83 -1.92
N ALA A 141 2.80 -8.61 -2.51
CA ALA A 141 2.56 -9.01 -3.90
C ALA A 141 3.09 -8.03 -4.96
N MET A 142 3.57 -6.83 -4.58
CA MET A 142 3.85 -5.78 -5.56
C MET A 142 5.30 -5.29 -5.62
N ASN A 143 6.09 -5.45 -4.55
CA ASN A 143 7.55 -5.22 -4.55
C ASN A 143 8.00 -3.93 -5.27
N GLY A 144 7.28 -2.82 -5.07
CA GLY A 144 7.54 -1.52 -5.73
C GLY A 144 7.33 -1.48 -7.26
N ALA A 145 6.59 -2.41 -7.85
CA ALA A 145 6.48 -2.55 -9.30
C ALA A 145 5.51 -1.56 -9.99
N MET A 146 4.77 -0.77 -9.22
CA MET A 146 3.90 0.28 -9.79
C MET A 146 4.73 1.38 -10.46
N LYS A 147 4.26 1.84 -11.62
CA LYS A 147 4.85 2.97 -12.35
C LYS A 147 3.82 4.04 -12.63
N GLU A 148 4.30 5.27 -12.76
CA GLU A 148 3.45 6.43 -13.04
C GLU A 148 2.68 6.25 -14.35
N GLY A 149 1.38 6.49 -14.31
CA GLY A 149 0.48 6.39 -15.47
C GLY A 149 0.25 4.96 -16.00
N GLU A 150 0.94 3.95 -15.47
CA GLU A 150 0.77 2.54 -15.88
C GLU A 150 -0.19 1.82 -14.93
N VAL A 151 -0.96 0.87 -15.47
CA VAL A 151 -1.79 -0.04 -14.67
C VAL A 151 -0.98 -1.29 -14.36
N PHE A 152 -0.64 -1.48 -13.09
CA PHE A 152 0.04 -2.68 -12.62
C PHE A 152 -0.96 -3.82 -12.42
N ASP A 153 -0.69 -4.97 -13.03
CA ASP A 153 -1.48 -6.19 -12.90
C ASP A 153 -0.89 -7.07 -11.80
N ILE A 154 -1.63 -7.26 -10.71
CA ILE A 154 -1.18 -8.12 -9.61
C ILE A 154 -1.44 -9.60 -9.88
N GLY A 155 -2.04 -9.94 -11.03
CA GLY A 155 -2.46 -11.28 -11.40
C GLY A 155 -3.74 -11.71 -10.68
N SER A 156 -3.85 -13.02 -10.43
CA SER A 156 -5.06 -13.63 -9.87
C SER A 156 -4.86 -14.08 -8.42
N ILE A 157 -5.77 -13.68 -7.54
CA ILE A 157 -5.84 -14.15 -6.15
C ILE A 157 -6.84 -15.30 -6.07
N LYS A 158 -6.36 -16.45 -5.60
CA LYS A 158 -7.20 -17.62 -5.27
C LYS A 158 -7.80 -17.49 -3.87
N LEU A 159 -9.11 -17.68 -3.77
CA LEU A 159 -9.80 -17.76 -2.48
C LEU A 159 -9.59 -19.13 -1.84
N ALA A 160 -9.15 -19.17 -0.58
CA ALA A 160 -9.01 -20.42 0.17
C ALA A 160 -10.40 -21.03 0.44
N GLU A 161 -10.49 -22.36 0.47
CA GLU A 161 -11.76 -23.07 0.71
C GLU A 161 -12.42 -22.65 2.04
N LYS A 162 -13.76 -22.63 2.02
CA LYS A 162 -14.56 -22.67 3.25
C LYS A 162 -14.34 -24.02 3.92
N LYS A 163 -13.45 -24.10 4.91
CA LYS A 163 -13.60 -25.10 5.98
C LYS A 163 -14.84 -24.82 6.81
#